data_AF-A0A8J6NPV5-F1
#
_entry.id   AF-A0A8J6NPV5-F1
#
_cell.length_a   1.000
_cell.length_b   1.000
_cell.length_c   1.000
_cell.angle_alpha   90.00
_cell.angle_beta   90.00
_cell.angle_gamma   90.00
#
_symmetry.space_group_name_H-M   'P 1'
#
loop_
_entity.id
_entity.type
_entity.pdbx_description
1 polymer ?
#
loop_
_entity_poly.entity_id
_entity_poly.type
_entity_poly.pdbx_seq_one_letter_code
_entity_poly.pdbx_strand_id
1 'polypeptide(L)'
;MRKRFLIIAMVVGLVMLFAAGGIYAGKDVKDEIPMQNNAYEKHTKSIHAFTHKKHATEFAQKNPDIFPNGCGACHHDKENKPLKNLKMGDDVQNCIECHKKPGYVSGKDAKEKGLDEKQEREYHANALHENCQGCHKKYNDKKGLKSKDKGFAPTKSKCKACHTKDND
;
A
#
# COMPACT_ATOMS: atom_id res chain seq x y z
N MET A 1 -33.97 15.26 47.39
CA MET A 1 -33.19 15.79 46.25
C MET A 1 -31.91 15.00 45.94
N ARG A 2 -31.16 14.48 46.93
CA ARG A 2 -29.90 13.74 46.75
C ARG A 2 -29.99 12.47 45.86
N LYS A 3 -31.09 11.70 45.96
CA LYS A 3 -31.29 10.46 45.16
C LYS A 3 -31.55 10.73 43.67
N ARG A 4 -32.24 11.83 43.33
CA ARG A 4 -32.51 12.22 41.92
C ARG A 4 -31.24 12.70 41.21
N PHE A 5 -30.40 13.45 41.92
CA PHE A 5 -29.08 13.86 41.41
C PHE A 5 -28.13 12.66 41.19
N LEU A 6 -28.16 11.65 42.06
CA LEU A 6 -27.35 10.44 41.89
C LEU A 6 -27.79 9.61 40.68
N ILE A 7 -29.09 9.49 40.44
CA ILE A 7 -29.63 8.79 39.26
C ILE A 7 -29.27 9.54 37.97
N ILE A 8 -29.38 10.86 37.96
CA ILE A 8 -29.01 11.68 36.80
C ILE A 8 -27.51 11.57 36.51
N ALA A 9 -26.66 11.64 37.53
CA ALA A 9 -25.21 11.48 37.37
C ALA A 9 -24.83 10.09 36.83
N MET A 10 -25.52 9.03 37.26
CA MET A 10 -25.29 7.66 36.78
C MET A 10 -25.71 7.47 35.33
N VAL A 11 -26.86 8.04 34.93
CA VAL A 11 -27.34 8.01 33.54
C VAL A 11 -26.42 8.80 32.61
N VAL A 12 -25.97 9.99 33.02
CA VAL A 12 -25.01 10.79 32.25
C VAL A 12 -23.66 10.08 32.11
N GLY A 13 -23.17 9.44 33.18
CA GLY A 13 -21.95 8.62 33.13
C GLY A 13 -22.07 7.42 32.17
N LEU A 14 -23.23 6.77 32.12
CA LEU A 14 -23.49 5.66 31.20
C LEU A 14 -23.54 6.13 29.74
N VAL A 15 -24.16 7.28 29.47
CA VAL A 15 -24.23 7.87 28.12
C VAL A 15 -22.84 8.29 27.63
N MET A 16 -21.98 8.81 28.51
CA MET A 16 -20.58 9.13 28.15
C MET A 16 -19.74 7.88 27.84
N LEU A 17 -20.01 6.75 28.51
CA LEU A 17 -19.34 5.47 28.22
C LEU A 17 -19.69 4.91 26.83
N PHE A 18 -20.91 5.15 26.33
CA PHE A 18 -21.30 4.77 24.96
C PHE A 18 -20.84 5.78 23.90
N ALA A 19 -20.65 7.05 24.25
CA ALA A 19 -20.11 8.07 23.34
C ALA A 19 -18.61 7.86 23.01
N ALA A 20 -17.86 7.18 23.88
CA ALA A 20 -16.44 6.88 23.64
C ALA A 20 -16.22 5.71 22.66
N GLY A 21 -17.24 4.90 22.36
CA GLY A 21 -17.14 3.75 21.45
C GLY A 21 -17.36 4.08 19.96
N GLY A 22 -17.75 5.32 19.64
CA GLY A 22 -18.27 5.68 18.31
C GLY A 22 -17.27 6.25 17.29
N ILE A 23 -15.97 6.33 17.60
CA ILE A 23 -14.97 6.94 16.69
C ILE A 23 -13.89 5.93 16.28
N TYR A 24 -14.31 4.79 15.74
CA TYR A 24 -13.47 4.03 14.81
C TYR A 24 -14.30 3.73 13.57
N ALA A 25 -14.59 4.79 12.80
CA ALA A 25 -14.99 4.65 11.40
C ALA A 25 -13.74 4.32 10.57
N GLY A 26 -13.10 3.19 10.86
CA GLY A 26 -12.07 2.65 9.97
C GLY A 26 -12.76 2.07 8.74
N LYS A 27 -12.29 2.39 7.54
CA LYS A 27 -12.78 1.74 6.31
C LYS A 27 -12.39 0.26 6.31
N ASP A 28 -13.25 -0.59 5.76
CA ASP A 28 -12.90 -1.98 5.50
C ASP A 28 -11.68 -2.06 4.58
N VAL A 29 -10.61 -2.67 5.08
CA VAL A 29 -9.39 -2.91 4.30
C VAL A 29 -9.40 -4.33 3.77
N LYS A 30 -9.43 -4.47 2.44
CA LYS A 30 -9.47 -5.78 1.79
C LYS A 30 -8.17 -6.55 2.01
N ASP A 31 -8.30 -7.85 2.21
CA ASP A 31 -7.17 -8.77 2.33
C ASP A 31 -6.32 -8.79 1.06
N GLU A 32 -7.00 -8.80 -0.09
CA GLU A 32 -6.43 -8.69 -1.42
C GLU A 32 -7.07 -7.53 -2.20
N ILE A 33 -6.23 -6.79 -2.92
CA ILE A 33 -6.64 -5.62 -3.69
C ILE A 33 -6.23 -5.88 -5.14
N PRO A 34 -7.18 -5.99 -6.09
CA PRO A 34 -6.82 -6.01 -7.49
C PRO A 34 -6.24 -4.65 -7.87
N MET A 35 -5.05 -4.63 -8.44
CA MET A 35 -4.38 -3.40 -8.92
C MET A 35 -4.97 -2.89 -10.24
N GLN A 36 -6.27 -3.11 -10.44
CA GLN A 36 -7.05 -2.56 -11.55
C GLN A 36 -7.27 -1.06 -11.29
N ASN A 37 -7.20 -0.27 -12.35
CA ASN A 37 -7.38 1.17 -12.22
C ASN A 37 -8.05 1.74 -13.47
N ASN A 38 -9.16 2.45 -13.28
CA ASN A 38 -9.99 2.97 -14.38
C ASN A 38 -9.31 4.09 -15.18
N ALA A 39 -8.19 4.66 -14.69
CA ALA A 39 -7.39 5.58 -15.48
C ALA A 39 -6.71 4.91 -16.69
N TYR A 40 -6.69 3.57 -16.75
CA TYR A 40 -6.15 2.80 -17.86
C TYR A 40 -7.27 2.46 -18.83
N GLU A 41 -7.19 2.95 -20.07
CA GLU A 41 -8.09 2.52 -21.15
C GLU A 41 -7.97 1.00 -21.39
N LYS A 42 -6.74 0.49 -21.32
CA LYS A 42 -6.44 -0.93 -21.42
C LYS A 42 -5.20 -1.27 -20.60
N HIS A 43 -5.29 -2.32 -19.80
CA HIS A 43 -4.13 -2.89 -19.14
C HIS A 43 -3.30 -3.73 -20.12
N THR A 44 -1.98 -3.52 -20.15
CA THR A 44 -1.04 -4.25 -21.03
C THR A 44 -0.53 -5.55 -20.41
N LYS A 45 -0.85 -5.79 -19.13
CA LYS A 45 -0.55 -6.96 -18.33
C LYS A 45 -1.79 -7.34 -17.53
N SER A 46 -1.90 -8.62 -17.18
CA SER A 46 -2.93 -9.13 -16.29
C SER A 46 -2.92 -8.40 -14.95
N ILE A 47 -4.10 -8.28 -14.35
CA ILE A 47 -4.28 -7.53 -13.10
C ILE A 47 -3.60 -8.29 -11.95
N HIS A 48 -2.68 -7.62 -11.27
CA HIS A 48 -2.06 -8.18 -10.08
C HIS A 48 -3.03 -8.09 -8.89
N ALA A 49 -3.34 -9.22 -8.26
CA ALA A 49 -4.02 -9.26 -6.97
C ALA A 49 -2.99 -9.04 -5.85
N PHE A 50 -2.93 -7.82 -5.32
CA PHE A 50 -2.00 -7.47 -4.26
C PHE A 50 -2.51 -7.97 -2.91
N THR A 51 -1.75 -8.84 -2.24
CA THR A 51 -2.10 -9.36 -0.91
C THR A 51 -1.79 -8.32 0.19
N HIS A 52 -2.60 -7.26 0.26
CA HIS A 52 -2.40 -6.12 1.17
C HIS A 52 -2.25 -6.56 2.63
N LYS A 53 -3.13 -7.43 3.13
CA LYS A 53 -3.06 -7.89 4.53
C LYS A 53 -1.78 -8.63 4.87
N LYS A 54 -1.25 -9.46 3.96
CA LYS A 54 0.03 -10.15 4.17
C LYS A 54 1.19 -9.16 4.27
N HIS A 55 1.20 -8.11 3.44
CA HIS A 55 2.23 -7.07 3.51
C HIS A 55 2.11 -6.24 4.80
N ALA A 56 0.89 -5.83 5.16
CA ALA A 56 0.65 -5.01 6.34
C ALA A 56 0.84 -5.75 7.67
N THR A 57 0.68 -7.08 7.68
CA THR A 57 0.79 -7.89 8.90
C THR A 57 1.96 -8.87 8.82
N GLU A 58 1.79 -10.02 8.18
CA GLU A 58 2.71 -11.15 8.20
C GLU A 58 4.14 -10.76 7.77
N PHE A 59 4.29 -10.11 6.63
CA PHE A 59 5.62 -9.78 6.08
C PHE A 59 6.28 -8.64 6.84
N ALA A 60 5.52 -7.64 7.27
CA ALA A 60 6.02 -6.56 8.12
C ALA A 60 6.50 -7.09 9.48
N GLN A 61 5.73 -7.96 10.13
CA GLN A 61 6.09 -8.58 11.41
C GLN A 61 7.35 -9.46 11.30
N LYS A 62 7.48 -10.23 10.21
CA LYS A 62 8.64 -11.10 9.98
C LYS A 62 9.89 -10.34 9.54
N ASN A 63 9.74 -9.11 9.03
CA ASN A 63 10.84 -8.32 8.46
C ASN A 63 10.74 -6.84 8.87
N PRO A 64 10.77 -6.53 10.19
CA PRO A 64 10.60 -5.17 10.68
C PRO A 64 11.69 -4.21 10.18
N ASP A 65 12.86 -4.77 9.87
CA ASP A 65 14.01 -4.09 9.28
C ASP A 65 13.81 -3.71 7.80
N ILE A 66 12.92 -4.41 7.09
CA ILE A 66 12.52 -4.11 5.70
C ILE A 66 11.30 -3.18 5.68
N PHE A 67 10.44 -3.26 6.69
CA PHE A 67 9.26 -2.41 6.87
C PHE A 67 9.40 -1.43 8.06
N PRO A 68 10.47 -0.61 8.11
CA PRO A 68 10.77 0.21 9.29
C PRO A 68 9.69 1.27 9.59
N ASN A 69 8.87 1.62 8.59
CA ASN A 69 7.82 2.65 8.71
C ASN A 69 6.40 2.05 8.69
N GLY A 70 6.24 0.74 8.85
CA GLY A 70 4.92 0.08 8.79
C GLY A 70 4.17 0.41 7.49
N CYS A 71 2.94 0.93 7.59
CA CYS A 71 2.12 1.36 6.45
C CYS A 71 2.84 2.44 5.59
N GLY A 72 3.68 3.27 6.22
CA GLY A 72 4.48 4.29 5.55
C GLY A 72 5.59 3.72 4.66
N ALA A 73 5.83 2.41 4.68
CA ALA A 73 6.73 1.76 3.72
C ALA A 73 6.19 1.83 2.28
N CYS A 74 4.89 2.04 2.08
CA CYS A 74 4.28 2.23 0.76
C CYS A 74 3.50 3.55 0.67
N HIS A 75 2.80 3.95 1.74
CA HIS A 75 2.08 5.21 1.77
C HIS A 75 3.03 6.35 2.12
N HIS A 76 3.34 7.19 1.14
CA HIS A 76 4.21 8.35 1.30
C HIS A 76 3.49 9.63 0.88
N ASP A 77 4.04 10.78 1.29
CA ASP A 77 3.57 12.08 0.84
C ASP A 77 4.17 12.48 -0.52
N LYS A 78 3.80 13.67 -1.01
CA LYS A 78 4.30 14.24 -2.27
C LYS A 78 5.82 14.47 -2.31
N GLU A 79 6.48 14.51 -1.16
CA GLU A 79 7.94 14.67 -1.03
C GLU A 79 8.65 13.33 -0.83
N ASN A 80 7.93 12.21 -1.04
CA ASN A 80 8.41 10.85 -0.81
C ASN A 80 8.78 10.57 0.65
N LYS A 81 8.18 11.30 1.60
CA LYS A 81 8.34 11.01 3.03
C LYS A 81 7.29 9.97 3.45
N PRO A 82 7.69 8.90 4.16
CA PRO A 82 6.76 7.92 4.71
C PRO A 82 5.68 8.60 5.56
N LEU A 83 4.41 8.27 5.29
CA LEU A 83 3.33 8.68 6.17
C LEU A 83 3.47 7.95 7.52
N LYS A 84 3.32 8.70 8.60
CA LYS A 84 3.56 8.21 9.96
C LYS A 84 2.23 7.94 10.65
N ASN A 85 2.25 6.99 11.60
CA ASN A 85 1.15 6.68 12.51
C ASN A 85 -0.16 6.22 11.82
N LEU A 86 -0.08 5.78 10.56
CA LEU A 86 -1.21 5.17 9.86
C LEU A 86 -1.60 3.84 10.51
N LYS A 87 -2.90 3.64 10.66
CA LYS A 87 -3.53 2.43 11.20
C LYS A 87 -4.40 1.76 10.15
N MET A 88 -4.72 0.49 10.39
CA MET A 88 -5.66 -0.23 9.53
C MET A 88 -7.01 0.49 9.54
N GLY A 89 -7.53 0.78 8.36
CA GLY A 89 -8.80 1.49 8.17
C GLY A 89 -8.68 3.01 8.11
N ASP A 90 -7.49 3.59 8.33
CA ASP A 90 -7.26 5.01 8.06
C ASP A 90 -7.43 5.31 6.57
N ASP A 91 -7.91 6.52 6.28
CA ASP A 91 -8.04 7.00 4.91
C ASP A 91 -6.67 7.28 4.30
N VAL A 92 -6.40 6.64 3.16
CA VAL A 92 -5.20 6.83 2.36
C VAL A 92 -5.59 7.05 0.90
N GLN A 93 -4.79 7.86 0.19
CA GLN A 93 -5.01 8.16 -1.22
C GLN A 93 -4.55 7.01 -2.12
N ASN A 94 -5.21 6.82 -3.25
CA ASN A 94 -4.74 5.90 -4.28
C ASN A 94 -3.50 6.47 -4.98
N CYS A 95 -2.55 5.61 -5.34
CA CYS A 95 -1.30 6.00 -6.00
C CYS A 95 -1.55 6.88 -7.25
N ILE A 96 -2.59 6.57 -8.05
CA ILE A 96 -2.92 7.31 -9.29
C ILE A 96 -3.29 8.78 -9.04
N GLU A 97 -3.72 9.14 -7.82
CA GLU A 97 -4.08 10.53 -7.50
C GLU A 97 -2.87 11.47 -7.59
N CYS A 98 -1.69 10.96 -7.26
CA CYS A 98 -0.42 11.67 -7.34
C CYS A 98 0.41 11.26 -8.57
N HIS A 99 0.44 9.97 -8.91
CA HIS A 99 1.15 9.42 -10.06
C HIS A 99 0.23 9.34 -11.28
N LYS A 100 -0.22 10.51 -11.75
CA LYS A 100 -1.42 10.65 -12.60
C LYS A 100 -1.35 10.05 -14.00
N LYS A 101 -0.16 9.76 -14.54
CA LYS A 101 -0.02 9.24 -15.90
C LYS A 101 -0.23 7.73 -15.89
N PRO A 102 -1.29 7.18 -16.50
CA PRO A 102 -1.43 5.73 -16.61
C PRO A 102 -0.32 5.19 -17.53
N GLY A 103 0.18 4.00 -17.23
CA GLY A 103 1.15 3.29 -18.07
C GLY A 103 2.53 3.17 -17.46
N TYR A 104 3.41 2.52 -18.22
CA TYR A 104 4.81 2.28 -17.89
C TYR A 104 5.68 2.86 -19.01
N VAL A 105 6.71 3.62 -18.67
CA VAL A 105 7.71 4.15 -19.59
C VAL A 105 9.08 3.57 -19.23
N SER A 106 9.90 3.21 -20.21
CA SER A 106 11.25 2.72 -19.93
C SER A 106 12.20 2.89 -21.11
N GLY A 107 13.51 2.92 -20.80
CA GLY A 107 14.57 2.81 -21.80
C GLY A 107 14.48 3.89 -22.87
N LYS A 108 14.28 3.47 -24.12
CA LYS A 108 14.25 4.36 -25.29
C LYS A 108 13.12 5.38 -25.21
N ASP A 109 11.92 4.96 -24.81
CA ASP A 109 10.74 5.84 -24.76
C ASP A 109 10.89 6.94 -23.70
N ALA A 110 11.49 6.61 -22.56
CA ALA A 110 11.79 7.60 -21.51
C ALA A 110 12.81 8.63 -22.03
N LYS A 111 13.86 8.15 -22.70
CA LYS A 111 14.92 8.98 -23.28
C LYS A 111 14.42 9.88 -24.40
N GLU A 112 13.61 9.36 -25.31
CA GLU A 112 13.01 10.14 -26.42
C GLU A 112 12.09 11.25 -25.89
N LYS A 113 11.38 10.98 -24.78
CA LYS A 113 10.56 11.97 -24.09
C LYS A 113 11.37 12.92 -23.18
N GLY A 114 12.68 12.73 -23.07
CA GLY A 114 13.55 13.53 -22.21
C GLY A 114 13.18 13.48 -20.73
N LEU A 115 12.62 12.35 -20.26
CA LEU A 115 12.19 12.21 -18.87
C LEU A 115 13.38 11.88 -17.96
N ASP A 116 13.45 12.57 -16.82
CA ASP A 116 14.27 12.15 -15.70
C ASP A 116 13.54 11.08 -14.84
N GLU A 117 14.25 10.48 -13.88
CA GLU A 117 13.68 9.44 -13.00
C GLU A 117 12.45 9.91 -12.21
N LYS A 118 12.40 11.19 -11.83
CA LYS A 118 11.26 11.74 -11.08
C LYS A 118 10.06 11.90 -11.99
N GLN A 119 10.26 12.31 -13.24
CA GLN A 119 9.22 12.41 -14.25
C GLN A 119 8.74 11.04 -14.71
N GLU A 120 9.61 10.03 -14.74
CA GLU A 120 9.19 8.64 -14.94
C GLU A 120 8.23 8.20 -13.84
N ARG A 121 8.49 8.55 -12.58
CA ARG A 121 7.58 8.24 -11.46
C ARG A 121 6.23 8.93 -11.57
N GLU A 122 6.03 9.97 -12.38
CA GLU A 122 4.67 10.49 -12.64
C GLU A 122 3.77 9.45 -13.31
N TYR A 123 4.37 8.43 -13.96
CA TYR A 123 3.66 7.28 -14.48
C TYR A 123 3.34 6.28 -13.36
N HIS A 124 2.06 5.99 -13.17
CA HIS A 124 1.54 5.12 -12.12
C HIS A 124 2.20 3.74 -12.12
N ALA A 125 2.41 3.11 -13.28
CA ALA A 125 3.03 1.79 -13.29
C ALA A 125 4.55 1.86 -13.02
N ASN A 126 5.24 2.97 -13.34
CA ASN A 126 6.63 3.15 -12.93
C ASN A 126 6.74 3.24 -11.41
N ALA A 127 5.89 4.07 -10.78
CA ALA A 127 5.85 4.21 -9.33
C ALA A 127 5.57 2.86 -8.62
N LEU A 128 4.59 2.09 -9.12
CA LEU A 128 4.30 0.76 -8.58
C LEU A 128 5.47 -0.21 -8.74
N HIS A 129 6.06 -0.28 -9.93
CA HIS A 129 7.19 -1.19 -10.16
C HIS A 129 8.39 -0.81 -9.31
N GLU A 130 8.72 0.47 -9.17
CA GLU A 130 9.82 0.94 -8.33
C GLU A 130 9.58 0.58 -6.86
N ASN A 131 8.38 0.86 -6.33
CA ASN A 131 8.03 0.53 -4.94
C ASN A 131 8.07 -0.98 -4.67
N CYS A 132 7.34 -1.78 -5.45
CA CYS A 132 7.22 -3.21 -5.23
C CYS A 132 8.55 -3.94 -5.51
N GLN A 133 9.16 -3.71 -6.68
CA GLN A 133 10.37 -4.42 -7.07
C GLN A 133 11.58 -3.94 -6.27
N GLY A 134 11.63 -2.67 -5.88
CA GLY A 134 12.68 -2.12 -5.02
C GLY A 134 12.68 -2.77 -3.65
N CYS A 135 11.51 -2.85 -2.99
CA CYS A 135 11.38 -3.54 -1.71
C CYS A 135 11.73 -5.03 -1.82
N HIS A 136 11.21 -5.73 -2.83
CA HIS A 136 11.51 -7.15 -3.04
C HIS A 136 12.99 -7.41 -3.31
N LYS A 137 13.65 -6.57 -4.11
CA LYS A 137 15.09 -6.66 -4.35
C LYS A 137 15.86 -6.49 -3.05
N LYS A 138 15.55 -5.46 -2.26
CA LYS A 138 16.20 -5.21 -0.96
C LYS A 138 16.02 -6.39 -0.01
N TYR A 139 14.82 -6.97 0.06
CA TYR A 139 14.53 -8.16 0.85
C TYR A 139 15.40 -9.35 0.39
N ASN A 140 15.41 -9.65 -0.91
CA ASN A 140 16.17 -10.77 -1.46
C ASN A 140 17.67 -10.59 -1.24
N ASP A 141 18.21 -9.39 -1.50
CA ASP A 141 19.62 -9.08 -1.29
C ASP A 141 20.01 -9.27 0.18
N LYS A 142 19.19 -8.76 1.11
CA LYS A 142 19.44 -8.90 2.55
C LYS A 142 19.40 -10.34 3.03
N LYS A 143 18.53 -11.17 2.44
CA LYS A 143 18.40 -12.59 2.78
C LYS A 143 19.33 -13.49 1.96
N GLY A 144 20.12 -12.92 1.04
CA GLY A 144 20.99 -13.67 0.12
C GLY A 144 20.23 -14.59 -0.83
N LEU A 145 18.95 -14.31 -1.11
CA LEU A 145 18.07 -15.17 -1.89
C LEU A 145 18.32 -14.99 -3.39
N LYS A 146 18.47 -16.11 -4.08
CA LYS A 146 18.50 -16.22 -5.54
C LYS A 146 17.14 -16.58 -6.08
N SER A 147 16.94 -16.37 -7.37
CA SER A 147 15.65 -16.54 -8.04
C SER A 147 15.03 -17.95 -7.94
N LYS A 148 15.83 -18.98 -7.62
CA LYS A 148 15.37 -20.37 -7.44
C LYS A 148 15.03 -20.71 -5.99
N ASP A 149 15.38 -19.84 -5.05
CA ASP A 149 15.26 -20.12 -3.63
C ASP A 149 13.81 -19.96 -3.16
N LYS A 150 13.43 -20.81 -2.19
CA LYS A 150 12.13 -20.70 -1.54
C LYS A 150 12.05 -19.38 -0.77
N GLY A 151 10.96 -18.65 -0.95
CA GLY A 151 10.76 -17.34 -0.33
C GLY A 151 11.36 -16.17 -1.11
N PHE A 152 11.95 -16.40 -2.29
CA PHE A 152 12.37 -15.31 -3.17
C PHE A 152 11.19 -14.42 -3.55
N ALA A 153 11.27 -13.14 -3.20
CA ALA A 153 10.25 -12.16 -3.53
C ALA A 153 10.32 -11.80 -5.03
N PRO A 154 9.20 -11.71 -5.76
CA PRO A 154 9.20 -11.42 -7.20
C PRO A 154 9.86 -10.08 -7.56
N THR A 155 10.79 -10.06 -8.52
CA THR A 155 11.44 -8.82 -9.01
C THR A 155 11.29 -8.66 -10.52
N LYS A 156 11.91 -7.62 -11.10
CA LYS A 156 11.84 -7.25 -12.53
C LYS A 156 12.10 -8.41 -13.50
N SER A 157 12.90 -9.40 -13.11
CA SER A 157 13.20 -10.57 -13.95
C SER A 157 12.05 -11.58 -14.07
N LYS A 158 10.96 -11.41 -13.31
CA LYS A 158 9.82 -12.34 -13.27
C LYS A 158 8.48 -11.60 -13.38
N CYS A 159 8.22 -10.91 -14.49
CA CYS A 159 6.95 -10.20 -14.71
C CYS A 159 5.71 -11.07 -14.44
N LYS A 160 5.73 -12.33 -14.88
CA LYS A 160 4.62 -13.29 -14.70
C LYS A 160 4.43 -13.77 -13.26
N ALA A 161 5.41 -13.56 -12.38
CA ALA A 161 5.26 -13.88 -10.96
C ALA A 161 4.42 -12.84 -10.22
N CYS A 162 4.25 -11.64 -10.77
CA CYS A 162 3.29 -10.65 -10.29
C CYS A 162 2.05 -10.59 -11.19
N HIS A 163 2.23 -10.61 -12.50
CA HIS A 163 1.15 -10.56 -13.50
C HIS A 163 0.79 -11.97 -13.95
N THR A 164 0.04 -12.68 -13.11
CA THR A 164 -0.50 -14.02 -13.41
C THR A 164 -1.69 -13.93 -14.35
N LYS A 165 -1.81 -14.87 -15.28
CA LYS A 165 -2.88 -14.88 -16.30
C LYS A 165 -4.28 -15.16 -15.75
N ASP A 166 -4.37 -15.62 -14.50
CA ASP A 166 -5.62 -16.12 -13.93
C ASP A 166 -6.57 -15.00 -13.45
N ASN A 167 -6.19 -13.73 -13.63
CA ASN A 167 -6.92 -12.54 -13.15
C ASN A 167 -7.31 -11.56 -14.29
N ASP A 168 -7.49 -12.07 -15.52
CA ASP A 168 -7.94 -11.28 -16.68
C ASP A 168 -9.47 -11.12 -16.74
#